data_AF-A0AAU4UXQ7-F1
#
_entry.id   AF-A0AAU4UXQ7-F1
#
_cell.length_a   1.000
_cell.length_b   1.000
_cell.length_c   1.000
_cell.angle_alpha   90.00
_cell.angle_beta   90.00
_cell.angle_gamma   90.00
#
_symmetry.space_group_name_H-M   'P 1'
#
loop_
_entity.id
_entity.type
_entity.pdbx_description
1 polymer ?
#
loop_
_entity_poly.entity_id
_entity_poly.type
_entity_poly.pdbx_seq_one_letter_code
_entity_poly.pdbx_strand_id
1 'polypeptide(L)' 'MTTSTATRRVRHTSASADDRKNAAAALQRALDRRDNGGSTGH' A
#
# COMPACT_ATOMS: atom_id res chain seq x y z
N MET A 1 36.65 -5.89 0.75
CA MET A 1 35.56 -6.00 1.74
C MET A 1 34.27 -5.59 1.06
N THR A 2 33.43 -6.53 0.63
CA THR A 2 32.17 -6.24 -0.08
C THR A 2 31.00 -6.33 0.90
N THR A 3 30.43 -5.19 1.29
CA THR A 3 29.23 -5.13 2.11
C THR A 3 28.00 -5.35 1.23
N SER A 4 27.50 -6.58 1.21
CA SER A 4 26.21 -6.90 0.58
C SER A 4 25.09 -6.45 1.53
N THR A 5 24.50 -5.29 1.26
CA THR A 5 23.30 -4.83 1.98
C THR A 5 22.12 -5.68 1.52
N ALA A 6 21.84 -6.76 2.24
CA ALA A 6 20.71 -7.64 1.96
C ALA A 6 19.40 -6.87 2.13
N THR A 7 18.85 -6.34 1.03
CA THR A 7 17.51 -5.75 1.02
C THR A 7 16.50 -6.89 1.19
N ARG A 8 15.93 -6.98 2.40
CA ARG A 8 14.94 -7.99 2.74
C ARG A 8 13.66 -7.73 1.94
N ARG A 9 13.54 -8.39 0.79
CA ARG A 9 12.34 -8.34 -0.04
C ARG A 9 11.23 -9.11 0.67
N VAL A 10 10.28 -8.37 1.26
CA VAL A 10 9.08 -8.96 1.86
C VAL A 10 8.27 -9.59 0.73
N ARG A 11 8.16 -10.92 0.74
CA ARG A 11 7.23 -11.62 -0.15
C ARG A 11 5.84 -11.40 0.41
N HIS A 12 5.01 -10.64 -0.31
CA HIS A 12 3.59 -10.56 0.03
C HIS A 12 2.98 -11.94 -0.16
N THR A 13 2.61 -12.58 0.95
CA THR A 13 1.72 -13.73 0.93
C THR A 13 0.36 -13.27 0.40
N SER A 14 -0.30 -14.11 -0.39
CA SER A 14 -1.61 -13.79 -0.95
C SER A 14 -2.60 -13.55 0.19
N ALA A 15 -3.07 -12.31 0.32
CA ALA A 15 -4.04 -11.94 1.34
C ALA A 15 -5.36 -12.68 1.12
N SER A 16 -6.04 -13.00 2.22
CA SER A 16 -7.33 -13.68 2.22
C SER A 16 -8.40 -12.84 1.48
N ALA A 17 -9.52 -13.46 1.11
CA ALA A 17 -10.57 -12.76 0.36
C ALA A 17 -11.12 -11.54 1.12
N ASP A 18 -11.26 -11.65 2.44
CA ASP A 18 -11.74 -10.56 3.30
C ASP A 18 -10.69 -9.46 3.47
N ASP A 19 -9.42 -9.81 3.63
CA ASP A 19 -8.33 -8.83 3.64
C ASP A 19 -8.28 -8.03 2.34
N ARG A 20 -8.52 -8.70 1.21
CA ARG A 20 -8.53 -8.05 -0.11
C ARG A 20 -9.68 -7.06 -0.25
N LYS A 21 -10.87 -7.38 0.26
CA LYS A 21 -12.03 -6.47 0.26
C LYS A 21 -11.77 -5.26 1.15
N ASN A 22 -11.28 -5.48 2.36
CA ASN A 22 -10.93 -4.39 3.29
C ASN A 22 -9.83 -3.48 2.74
N ALA A 23 -8.79 -4.07 2.14
CA ALA A 23 -7.73 -3.32 1.47
C ALA A 23 -8.26 -2.53 0.27
N ALA A 24 -9.14 -3.13 -0.55
CA ALA A 24 -9.77 -2.43 -1.67
C ALA A 24 -10.60 -1.23 -1.19
N ALA A 25 -11.40 -1.40 -0.13
CA ALA A 25 -12.18 -0.30 0.46
C ALA A 25 -11.28 0.82 1.01
N ALA A 26 -10.15 0.47 1.65
CA ALA A 26 -9.19 1.45 2.15
C ALA A 26 -8.53 2.24 1.00
N LEU A 27 -8.17 1.57 -0.10
CA LEU A 27 -7.62 2.21 -1.31
C LEU A 27 -8.63 3.14 -1.97
N GLN A 28 -9.88 2.69 -2.13
CA GLN A 28 -10.96 3.52 -2.69
C GLN A 28 -11.15 4.79 -1.87
N ARG A 29 -11.24 4.68 -0.54
CA ARG A 29 -11.34 5.84 0.34
C ARG A 29 -10.13 6.77 0.23
N ALA A 30 -8.93 6.24 0.02
CA ALA A 30 -7.74 7.06 -0.21
C ALA A 30 -7.83 7.82 -1.54
N LEU A 31 -8.32 7.18 -2.61
CA LEU A 31 -8.57 7.81 -3.90
C LEU A 31 -9.69 8.84 -3.82
N ASP A 32 -10.81 8.53 -3.19
CA ASP A 32 -11.91 9.46 -2.97
C ASP A 32 -11.45 10.70 -2.19
N ARG A 33 -10.54 10.55 -1.21
CA ARG A 33 -9.94 11.71 -0.54
C ARG A 33 -9.03 12.53 -1.46
N ARG A 34 -8.28 11.87 -2.35
CA ARG A 34 -7.45 12.55 -3.36
C ARG A 34 -8.31 13.30 -4.36
N ASP A 35 -9.45 12.73 -4.76
CA ASP A 35 -10.30 13.26 -5.82
C ASP A 35 -11.31 14.30 -5.27
N ASN A 36 -11.76 14.18 -4.02
CA ASN A 36 -12.73 15.11 -3.40
C ASN A 36 -12.11 16.13 -2.43
N GLY A 37 -10.85 15.97 -2.03
CA GLY A 37 -10.26 16.65 -0.86
C GLY A 37 -9.16 17.67 -1.14
N GLY A 38 -9.05 18.19 -2.37
CA GLY A 38 -8.25 19.37 -2.75
C GLY A 38 -6.87 19.48 -2.08
N SER A 39 -5.81 19.04 -2.76
CA SER A 39 -4.42 19.38 -2.41
C SER A 39 -3.97 18.93 -1.01
N THR A 40 -3.69 17.63 -0.83
CA THR A 40 -2.62 17.28 0.12
C THR A 40 -1.29 17.59 -0.54
N GLY A 41 -0.84 18.83 -0.30
CA GLY A 41 0.48 19.33 -0.64
C GLY A 41 1.58 18.58 0.08
N HIS A 42 2.71 18.45 -0.62
CA HIS A 42 4.03 18.25 -0.04
C HIS A 42 4.60 19.59 0.42
#